data_AF-A0A9E5W338-F1
#
_entry.id   AF-A0A9E5W338-F1
#
_cell.length_a   1.000
_cell.length_b   1.000
_cell.length_c   1.000
_cell.angle_alpha   90.00
_cell.angle_beta   90.00
_cell.angle_gamma   90.00
#
_symmetry.space_group_name_H-M   'P 1'
#
loop_
_entity.id
_entity.type
_entity.pdbx_description
1 polymer ?
#
loop_
_entity_poly.entity_id
_entity_poly.type
_entity_poly.pdbx_seq_one_letter_code
_entity_poly.pdbx_strand_id
1 'polypeptide(L)'
;MSGVVTMQEGLFRLCREQIKGEPQFREQFKLSPDGAITPAVFEAFRLYKLKKTLHYVYHKSKFYRQLFDRHRVLPEAVQSLADLRKLPFTSPQDLAGRGYDFLCLSQGAVEKAVTFTSSGTVGPQKRIFFSETDLELMTDFMAVGMNTVTGPEGVVQILLPSGPVMGQADLLARGVSKMGARAVYTGMFIPSEEQIEAIIEHGSTVLFGETRLIYRISKETEHLYELDKLGVKVLFVTTS
;
A
#
# COMPACT_ATOMS: atom_id res chain seq x y z
N MET A 1 16.84 -14.78 -5.91
CA MET A 1 16.34 -13.45 -5.47
C MET A 1 16.30 -13.47 -3.95
N SER A 2 16.72 -12.37 -3.31
CA SER A 2 17.05 -12.31 -1.87
C SER A 2 15.88 -12.72 -0.99
N GLY A 3 16.14 -13.43 0.10
CA GLY A 3 15.17 -13.72 1.16
C GLY A 3 14.70 -12.45 1.89
N VAL A 4 14.28 -12.59 3.15
CA VAL A 4 13.76 -11.49 3.97
C VAL A 4 14.72 -10.29 3.98
N VAL A 5 14.19 -9.08 3.73
CA VAL A 5 14.94 -7.82 3.73
C VAL A 5 14.34 -6.82 4.72
N THR A 6 15.12 -5.84 5.14
CA THR A 6 14.59 -4.72 5.92
C THR A 6 13.65 -3.86 5.07
N MET A 7 12.71 -3.17 5.72
CA MET A 7 11.84 -2.18 5.05
C MET A 7 12.66 -1.10 4.33
N GLN A 8 13.77 -0.65 4.93
CA GLN A 8 14.65 0.34 4.32
C GLN A 8 15.26 -0.16 3.00
N GLU A 9 15.79 -1.39 2.98
CA GLU A 9 16.35 -1.98 1.77
C GLU A 9 15.29 -2.13 0.67
N GLY A 10 14.08 -2.56 1.04
CA GLY A 10 12.95 -2.65 0.11
C GLY A 10 12.56 -1.29 -0.48
N LEU A 11 12.45 -0.25 0.36
CA LEU A 11 12.17 1.12 -0.06
C LEU A 11 13.29 1.69 -0.94
N PHE A 12 14.55 1.37 -0.66
CA PHE A 12 15.68 1.80 -1.49
C PHE A 12 15.65 1.14 -2.87
N ARG A 13 15.27 -0.13 -2.97
CA ARG A 13 15.06 -0.80 -4.26
C ARG A 13 13.93 -0.14 -5.05
N LEU A 14 12.79 0.11 -4.41
CA LEU A 14 11.65 0.79 -5.03
C LEU A 14 12.02 2.21 -5.49
N CYS A 15 12.75 2.95 -4.66
CA CYS A 15 13.27 4.28 -4.99
C CYS A 15 14.19 4.24 -6.22
N ARG A 16 15.10 3.25 -6.31
CA ARG A 16 15.96 3.06 -7.48
C ARG A 16 15.14 2.90 -8.76
N GLU A 17 14.13 2.03 -8.73
CA GLU A 17 13.27 1.81 -9.89
C GLU A 17 12.50 3.08 -10.29
N GLN A 18 11.94 3.81 -9.33
CA GLN A 18 11.23 5.07 -9.62
C GLN A 18 12.16 6.15 -10.17
N ILE A 19 13.41 6.24 -9.70
CA ILE A 19 14.40 7.20 -10.19
C ILE A 19 14.69 6.98 -11.69
N LYS A 20 14.63 5.74 -12.21
CA LYS A 20 14.85 5.47 -13.64
C LYS A 20 13.93 6.29 -14.54
N GLY A 21 12.67 6.49 -14.11
CA GLY A 21 11.65 7.28 -14.79
C GLY A 21 11.71 8.80 -14.53
N GLU A 22 12.69 9.29 -13.77
CA GLU A 22 12.81 10.70 -13.38
C GLU A 22 14.14 11.30 -13.88
N PRO A 23 14.27 11.58 -15.20
CA PRO A 23 15.52 12.04 -15.80
C PRO A 23 16.04 13.36 -15.19
N GLN A 24 15.13 14.29 -14.86
CA GLN A 24 15.47 15.57 -14.24
C GLN A 24 16.16 15.38 -12.88
N PHE A 25 15.66 14.44 -12.06
CA PHE A 25 16.27 14.13 -10.77
C PHE A 25 17.65 13.49 -10.95
N ARG A 26 17.78 12.55 -11.90
CA ARG A 26 19.04 11.87 -12.18
C ARG A 26 20.13 12.84 -12.63
N GLU A 27 19.77 13.79 -13.50
CA GLU A 27 20.68 14.83 -13.98
C GLU A 27 21.10 15.77 -12.84
N GLN A 28 20.12 16.27 -12.07
CA GLN A 28 20.38 17.18 -10.94
C GLN A 28 21.33 16.59 -9.90
N PHE A 29 21.19 15.29 -9.60
CA PHE A 29 22.00 14.60 -8.58
C PHE A 29 23.16 13.78 -9.15
N LYS A 30 23.40 13.86 -10.47
CA LYS A 30 24.47 13.13 -11.19
C LYS A 30 24.49 11.63 -10.87
N LEU A 31 23.31 11.01 -10.80
CA LEU A 31 23.18 9.61 -10.44
C LEU A 31 23.46 8.71 -11.64
N SER A 32 24.33 7.71 -11.46
CA SER A 32 24.49 6.63 -12.43
C SER A 32 23.22 5.76 -12.49
N PRO A 33 22.92 5.13 -13.65
CA PRO A 33 21.74 4.28 -13.81
C PRO A 33 21.62 3.18 -12.74
N ASP A 34 22.76 2.62 -12.32
CA ASP A 34 22.85 1.53 -11.35
C ASP A 34 23.41 1.98 -10.00
N GLY A 35 23.36 3.30 -9.73
CA GLY A 35 23.85 3.88 -8.50
C GLY A 35 23.19 3.27 -7.26
N ALA A 36 23.98 3.09 -6.21
CA ALA A 36 23.44 2.71 -4.90
C ALA A 36 22.57 3.86 -4.37
N ILE A 37 21.38 3.51 -3.86
CA ILE A 37 20.54 4.47 -3.15
C ILE A 37 21.10 4.59 -1.73
N THR A 38 21.72 5.72 -1.44
CA THR A 38 22.17 6.06 -0.08
C THR A 38 21.03 6.75 0.67
N PRO A 39 21.09 6.83 2.01
CA PRO A 39 20.13 7.61 2.78
C PRO A 39 20.00 9.07 2.29
N ALA A 40 21.11 9.71 1.90
CA ALA A 40 21.09 11.07 1.38
C ALA A 40 20.35 11.18 0.03
N VAL A 41 20.56 10.22 -0.89
CA VAL A 41 19.84 10.17 -2.18
C VAL A 41 18.36 9.89 -1.94
N PHE A 42 18.03 8.98 -1.02
CA PHE A 42 16.66 8.65 -0.66
C PHE A 42 15.91 9.87 -0.11
N GLU A 43 16.51 10.61 0.84
CA GLU A 43 15.92 11.84 1.39
C GLU A 43 15.75 12.93 0.33
N ALA A 44 16.73 13.11 -0.56
CA ALA A 44 16.62 14.03 -1.68
C ALA A 44 15.48 13.64 -2.64
N PHE A 45 15.33 12.35 -2.94
CA PHE A 45 14.27 11.85 -3.81
C PHE A 45 12.89 12.02 -3.18
N ARG A 46 12.75 11.78 -1.87
CA ARG A 46 11.51 12.03 -1.13
C ARG A 46 11.09 13.49 -1.22
N LEU A 47 12.01 14.43 -1.05
CA LEU A 47 11.73 15.86 -1.21
C LEU A 47 11.35 16.21 -2.66
N TYR A 48 12.06 15.65 -3.65
CA TYR A 48 11.74 15.83 -5.06
C TYR A 48 10.32 15.34 -5.39
N LYS A 49 9.95 14.12 -4.96
CA LYS A 49 8.61 13.57 -5.16
C LYS A 49 7.55 14.38 -4.41
N LEU A 50 7.82 14.84 -3.19
CA LEU A 50 6.91 15.71 -2.45
C LEU A 50 6.63 17.01 -3.23
N LYS A 51 7.67 17.71 -3.70
CA LYS A 51 7.52 18.93 -4.51
C LYS A 51 6.69 18.66 -5.77
N LYS A 52 7.01 17.59 -6.50
CA LYS A 52 6.26 17.18 -7.70
C LYS A 52 4.78 16.90 -7.40
N THR A 53 4.49 16.21 -6.30
CA THR A 53 3.10 15.95 -5.85
C THR A 53 2.38 17.24 -5.49
N LEU A 54 3.02 18.17 -4.77
CA LEU A 54 2.41 19.45 -4.40
C LEU A 54 2.04 20.30 -5.62
N HIS A 55 2.96 20.41 -6.60
CA HIS A 55 2.65 21.07 -7.87
C HIS A 55 1.52 20.35 -8.61
N TYR A 56 1.57 19.03 -8.68
CA TYR A 56 0.56 18.23 -9.36
C TYR A 56 -0.84 18.45 -8.77
N VAL A 57 -1.01 18.32 -7.46
CA VAL A 57 -2.32 18.49 -6.82
C VAL A 57 -2.81 19.94 -6.86
N TYR A 58 -1.91 20.92 -6.73
CA TYR A 58 -2.28 22.33 -6.83
C TYR A 58 -2.83 22.70 -8.22
N HIS A 59 -2.26 22.14 -9.28
CA HIS A 59 -2.71 22.42 -10.65
C HIS A 59 -3.86 21.54 -11.13
N LYS A 60 -3.98 20.30 -10.63
CA LYS A 60 -4.92 19.31 -11.17
C LYS A 60 -6.12 19.04 -10.26
N SER A 61 -5.99 19.14 -8.95
CA SER A 61 -7.12 18.95 -8.03
C SER A 61 -7.78 20.28 -7.72
N LYS A 62 -9.09 20.35 -7.97
CA LYS A 62 -9.91 21.49 -7.57
C LYS A 62 -9.89 21.70 -6.06
N PHE A 63 -9.96 20.63 -5.27
CA PHE A 63 -9.91 20.68 -3.81
C PHE A 63 -8.58 21.25 -3.31
N TYR A 64 -7.45 20.66 -3.71
CA TYR A 64 -6.14 21.07 -3.19
C TYR A 64 -5.77 22.50 -3.61
N ARG A 65 -6.14 22.93 -4.82
CA ARG A 65 -5.99 24.34 -5.22
C ARG A 65 -6.70 25.28 -4.25
N GLN A 66 -7.99 25.03 -3.99
CA GLN A 66 -8.78 25.86 -3.07
C GLN A 66 -8.26 25.83 -1.64
N LEU A 67 -7.80 24.68 -1.17
CA LEU A 67 -7.22 24.52 0.16
C LEU A 67 -5.92 25.34 0.27
N PHE A 68 -5.03 25.22 -0.70
CA PHE A 68 -3.74 25.93 -0.69
C PHE A 68 -3.94 27.45 -0.83
N ASP A 69 -4.83 27.91 -1.72
CA ASP A 69 -5.17 29.32 -1.88
C ASP A 69 -5.71 29.93 -0.58
N ARG A 70 -6.65 29.23 0.09
CA ARG A 70 -7.24 29.67 1.36
C ARG A 70 -6.18 29.84 2.45
N HIS A 71 -5.23 28.92 2.51
CA HIS A 71 -4.14 28.94 3.49
C HIS A 71 -2.93 29.75 3.04
N ARG A 72 -2.99 30.36 1.84
CA ARG A 72 -1.89 31.12 1.21
C ARG A 72 -0.59 30.32 1.14
N VAL A 73 -0.71 29.02 0.83
CA VAL A 73 0.41 28.10 0.66
C VAL A 73 0.67 27.93 -0.84
N LEU A 74 1.92 28.15 -1.24
CA LEU A 74 2.40 27.83 -2.59
C LEU A 74 3.27 26.57 -2.54
N PRO A 75 3.22 25.68 -3.55
CA PRO A 75 4.11 24.51 -3.62
C PRO A 75 5.60 24.85 -3.43
N GLU A 76 6.03 26.01 -3.92
CA GLU A 76 7.40 26.53 -3.84
C GLU A 76 7.82 26.90 -2.41
N ALA A 77 6.88 27.03 -1.47
CA ALA A 77 7.21 27.33 -0.06
C ALA A 77 7.80 26.12 0.70
N VAL A 78 7.71 24.91 0.11
CA VAL A 78 8.26 23.68 0.67
C VAL A 78 9.67 23.48 0.11
N GLN A 79 10.70 23.74 0.92
CA GLN A 79 12.10 23.60 0.54
C GLN A 79 12.81 22.44 1.23
N SER A 80 12.19 21.87 2.26
CA SER A 80 12.67 20.71 3.02
C SER A 80 11.50 19.84 3.47
N LEU A 81 11.76 18.59 3.88
CA LEU A 81 10.72 17.74 4.46
C LEU A 81 10.15 18.30 5.78
N ALA A 82 10.92 19.11 6.51
CA ALA A 82 10.45 19.80 7.70
C ALA A 82 9.34 20.84 7.41
N ASP A 83 9.23 21.29 6.16
CA ASP A 83 8.19 22.23 5.74
C ASP A 83 6.82 21.57 5.56
N LEU A 84 6.70 20.24 5.68
CA LEU A 84 5.41 19.54 5.73
C LEU A 84 4.47 20.14 6.79
N ARG A 85 5.03 20.64 7.91
CA ARG A 85 4.27 21.31 8.98
C ARG A 85 3.54 22.59 8.54
N LYS A 86 3.91 23.17 7.39
CA LYS A 86 3.27 24.35 6.81
C LYS A 86 2.02 23.99 5.98
N LEU A 87 1.87 22.73 5.59
CA LEU A 87 0.77 22.29 4.75
C LEU A 87 -0.51 22.12 5.58
N PRO A 88 -1.67 22.56 5.08
CA PRO A 88 -2.94 22.26 5.73
C PRO A 88 -3.26 20.77 5.66
N PHE A 89 -3.93 20.26 6.69
CA PHE A 89 -4.42 18.88 6.72
C PHE A 89 -5.69 18.72 5.87
N THR A 90 -5.88 17.52 5.33
CA THR A 90 -7.15 17.05 4.76
C THR A 90 -7.80 16.11 5.77
N SER A 91 -9.11 16.21 5.94
CA SER A 91 -9.90 15.37 6.85
C SER A 91 -10.87 14.44 6.09
N PRO A 92 -11.38 13.37 6.73
CA PRO A 92 -12.43 12.55 6.13
C PRO A 92 -13.71 13.34 5.76
N GLN A 93 -13.97 14.46 6.44
CA GLN A 93 -15.10 15.35 6.17
C GLN A 93 -14.93 16.10 4.85
N ASP A 94 -13.69 16.47 4.49
CA ASP A 94 -13.40 17.12 3.23
C ASP A 94 -13.72 16.23 2.03
N LEU A 95 -13.58 14.92 2.19
CA LEU A 95 -13.83 13.91 1.15
C LEU A 95 -15.32 13.54 1.01
N ALA A 96 -16.10 13.68 2.09
CA ALA A 96 -17.49 13.26 2.14
C ALA A 96 -18.34 14.01 1.10
N GLY A 97 -18.87 13.28 0.11
CA GLY A 97 -19.66 13.85 -0.98
C GLY A 97 -18.86 14.66 -2.00
N ARG A 98 -17.53 14.73 -1.87
CA ARG A 98 -16.66 15.60 -2.66
C ARG A 98 -15.51 14.87 -3.35
N GLY A 99 -15.53 13.54 -3.42
CA GLY A 99 -14.46 12.73 -4.02
C GLY A 99 -13.98 13.22 -5.40
N TYR A 100 -14.90 13.67 -6.26
CA TYR A 100 -14.55 14.18 -7.58
C TYR A 100 -13.74 15.50 -7.56
N ASP A 101 -13.85 16.33 -6.52
CA ASP A 101 -13.04 17.54 -6.37
C ASP A 101 -11.54 17.21 -6.14
N PHE A 102 -11.24 15.99 -5.66
CA PHE A 102 -9.87 15.51 -5.41
C PHE A 102 -9.17 14.94 -6.65
N LEU A 103 -9.94 14.60 -7.70
CA LEU A 103 -9.36 14.02 -8.91
C LEU A 103 -8.32 14.95 -9.52
N CYS A 104 -7.17 14.36 -9.87
CA CYS A 104 -6.12 15.01 -10.65
C CYS A 104 -6.07 14.50 -12.10
N LEU A 105 -6.89 13.51 -12.43
CA LEU A 105 -7.02 12.86 -13.73
C LEU A 105 -8.40 13.15 -14.33
N SER A 106 -8.57 12.89 -15.63
CA SER A 106 -9.89 12.82 -16.23
C SER A 106 -10.65 11.60 -15.68
N GLN A 107 -11.99 11.67 -15.67
CA GLN A 107 -12.80 10.53 -15.20
C GLN A 107 -12.62 9.28 -16.07
N GLY A 108 -12.32 9.44 -17.36
CA GLY A 108 -12.03 8.31 -18.27
C GLY A 108 -10.68 7.65 -18.03
N ALA A 109 -9.78 8.25 -17.26
CA ALA A 109 -8.51 7.65 -16.83
C ALA A 109 -8.59 7.00 -15.44
N VAL A 110 -9.79 6.94 -14.85
CA VAL A 110 -10.03 6.24 -13.58
C VAL A 110 -10.20 4.75 -13.88
N GLU A 111 -9.30 3.95 -13.33
CA GLU A 111 -9.37 2.49 -13.42
C GLU A 111 -10.27 1.91 -12.33
N LYS A 112 -10.21 2.47 -11.12
CA LYS A 112 -10.98 1.99 -9.98
C LYS A 112 -11.52 3.09 -9.11
N ALA A 113 -12.78 2.94 -8.67
CA ALA A 113 -13.40 3.75 -7.63
C ALA A 113 -13.67 2.91 -6.39
N VAL A 114 -13.23 3.39 -5.22
CA VAL A 114 -13.51 2.77 -3.92
C VAL A 114 -14.39 3.71 -3.11
N THR A 115 -15.53 3.19 -2.67
CA THR A 115 -16.47 3.94 -1.82
C THR A 115 -16.41 3.39 -0.42
N PHE A 116 -16.07 4.23 0.54
CA PHE A 116 -16.05 3.90 1.96
C PHE A 116 -17.40 4.22 2.57
N THR A 117 -18.08 3.19 3.04
CA THR A 117 -19.33 3.29 3.79
C THR A 117 -19.03 3.13 5.27
N SER A 118 -19.06 4.23 6.03
CA SER A 118 -19.11 4.12 7.49
C SER A 118 -20.49 3.57 7.89
N SER A 119 -20.52 2.40 8.53
CA SER A 119 -21.74 1.81 9.07
C SER A 119 -22.37 2.78 10.07
N GLY A 120 -23.51 3.36 9.73
CA GLY A 120 -24.32 4.15 10.68
C GLY A 120 -24.45 5.65 10.40
N THR A 121 -23.87 6.20 9.33
CA THR A 121 -24.15 7.60 8.95
C THR A 121 -24.91 7.66 7.63
N VAL A 122 -26.11 8.26 7.61
CA VAL A 122 -26.86 8.67 6.39
C VAL A 122 -26.11 9.77 5.61
N GLY A 123 -24.89 10.10 6.01
CA GLY A 123 -24.09 11.18 5.46
C GLY A 123 -23.47 10.84 4.10
N PRO A 124 -22.93 11.87 3.42
CA PRO A 124 -22.31 11.73 2.11
C PRO A 124 -21.17 10.70 2.12
N GLN A 125 -21.20 9.80 1.13
CA GLN A 125 -20.18 8.76 0.98
C GLN A 125 -18.81 9.36 0.67
N LYS A 126 -17.76 8.68 1.11
CA LYS A 126 -16.37 9.04 0.81
C LYS A 126 -15.90 8.16 -0.33
N ARG A 127 -15.56 8.77 -1.47
CA ARG A 127 -15.13 8.04 -2.67
C ARG A 127 -13.72 8.45 -3.07
N ILE A 128 -12.85 7.46 -3.28
CA ILE A 128 -11.48 7.63 -3.76
C ILE A 128 -11.36 6.94 -5.12
N PHE A 129 -10.55 7.51 -6.00
CA PHE A 129 -10.33 7.01 -7.35
C PHE A 129 -8.86 6.70 -7.55
N PHE A 130 -8.58 5.66 -8.32
CA PHE A 130 -7.24 5.17 -8.62
C PHE A 130 -7.08 5.02 -10.12
N SER A 131 -5.95 5.49 -10.65
CA SER A 131 -5.47 5.13 -11.98
C SER A 131 -4.85 3.74 -11.97
N GLU A 132 -4.59 3.18 -13.16
CA GLU A 132 -3.81 1.95 -13.31
C GLU A 132 -2.44 2.06 -12.63
N THR A 133 -1.72 3.17 -12.86
CA THR A 133 -0.41 3.43 -12.23
C THR A 133 -0.49 3.48 -10.70
N ASP A 134 -1.57 4.00 -10.12
CA ASP A 134 -1.75 3.98 -8.65
C ASP A 134 -1.87 2.54 -8.13
N LEU A 135 -2.60 1.68 -8.84
CA LEU A 135 -2.78 0.27 -8.48
C LEU A 135 -1.46 -0.52 -8.61
N GLU A 136 -0.66 -0.22 -9.64
CA GLU A 136 0.69 -0.80 -9.80
C GLU A 136 1.62 -0.38 -8.66
N LEU A 137 1.66 0.91 -8.32
CA LEU A 137 2.48 1.42 -7.21
C LEU A 137 2.07 0.82 -5.86
N MET A 138 0.77 0.61 -5.63
CA MET A 138 0.28 -0.09 -4.44
C MET A 138 0.71 -1.56 -4.43
N THR A 139 0.66 -2.24 -5.56
CA THR A 139 1.12 -3.63 -5.70
C THR A 139 2.62 -3.75 -5.39
N ASP A 140 3.43 -2.84 -5.90
CA ASP A 140 4.86 -2.77 -5.63
C ASP A 140 5.16 -2.54 -4.15
N PHE A 141 4.40 -1.65 -3.52
CA PHE A 141 4.54 -1.38 -2.10
C PHE A 141 4.14 -2.59 -1.24
N MET A 142 3.07 -3.30 -1.61
CA MET A 142 2.68 -4.54 -0.93
C MET A 142 3.76 -5.62 -1.05
N ALA A 143 4.40 -5.75 -2.22
CA ALA A 143 5.54 -6.66 -2.40
C ALA A 143 6.73 -6.28 -1.49
N VAL A 144 7.03 -4.99 -1.34
CA VAL A 144 8.06 -4.52 -0.41
C VAL A 144 7.71 -4.86 1.04
N GLY A 145 6.45 -4.65 1.45
CA GLY A 145 5.97 -5.00 2.78
C GLY A 145 6.09 -6.49 3.07
N MET A 146 5.69 -7.35 2.14
CA MET A 146 5.75 -8.80 2.32
C MET A 146 7.19 -9.35 2.33
N ASN A 147 8.10 -8.75 1.56
CA ASN A 147 9.53 -9.08 1.61
C ASN A 147 10.19 -8.83 2.98
N THR A 148 9.52 -8.11 3.89
CA THR A 148 10.03 -7.93 5.26
C THR A 148 9.75 -9.11 6.19
N VAL A 149 8.91 -10.05 5.76
CA VAL A 149 8.54 -11.21 6.59
C VAL A 149 8.75 -12.55 5.91
N THR A 150 8.87 -12.59 4.57
CA THR A 150 9.11 -13.83 3.83
C THR A 150 9.94 -13.59 2.57
N GLY A 151 10.61 -14.64 2.07
CA GLY A 151 11.25 -14.67 0.77
C GLY A 151 10.40 -15.38 -0.30
N PRO A 152 10.98 -15.66 -1.49
CA PRO A 152 10.32 -16.36 -2.59
C PRO A 152 9.83 -17.79 -2.27
N GLU A 153 10.39 -18.42 -1.24
CA GLU A 153 9.94 -19.71 -0.71
C GLU A 153 8.65 -19.62 0.11
N GLY A 154 8.20 -18.40 0.40
CA GLY A 154 7.01 -18.12 1.20
C GLY A 154 5.71 -18.56 0.56
N VAL A 155 4.77 -18.94 1.41
CA VAL A 155 3.37 -19.20 1.07
C VAL A 155 2.52 -18.34 2.00
N VAL A 156 1.88 -17.32 1.42
CA VAL A 156 1.12 -16.30 2.14
C VAL A 156 -0.36 -16.59 2.00
N GLN A 157 -1.01 -17.02 3.07
CA GLN A 157 -2.46 -17.19 3.13
C GLN A 157 -3.12 -15.87 3.48
N ILE A 158 -3.92 -15.37 2.54
CA ILE A 158 -4.57 -14.06 2.60
C ILE A 158 -5.99 -14.23 3.13
N LEU A 159 -6.18 -13.77 4.37
CA LEU A 159 -7.41 -13.83 5.15
C LEU A 159 -8.16 -12.48 5.11
N LEU A 160 -8.22 -11.87 3.94
CA LEU A 160 -8.93 -10.61 3.69
C LEU A 160 -10.29 -10.89 3.01
N PRO A 161 -11.26 -9.96 3.03
CA PRO A 161 -12.51 -10.15 2.30
C PRO A 161 -12.28 -10.39 0.81
N SER A 162 -13.08 -11.28 0.20
CA SER A 162 -13.07 -11.48 -1.25
C SER A 162 -13.61 -10.24 -1.91
N GLY A 163 -12.80 -9.69 -2.80
CA GLY A 163 -13.07 -8.43 -3.45
C GLY A 163 -13.00 -8.55 -4.96
N PRO A 164 -13.48 -7.51 -5.66
CA PRO A 164 -13.29 -7.41 -7.11
C PRO A 164 -11.81 -7.40 -7.46
N VAL A 165 -11.50 -7.71 -8.73
CA VAL A 165 -10.17 -7.56 -9.32
C VAL A 165 -9.59 -6.17 -8.99
N MET A 166 -8.28 -6.11 -8.73
CA MET A 166 -7.55 -4.96 -8.18
C MET A 166 -8.05 -4.50 -6.79
N GLY A 167 -8.74 -5.36 -6.05
CA GLY A 167 -9.13 -5.15 -4.65
C GLY A 167 -7.93 -5.34 -3.71
N GLN A 168 -8.08 -5.02 -2.43
CA GLN A 168 -6.96 -5.10 -1.48
C GLN A 168 -6.31 -6.50 -1.44
N ALA A 169 -7.13 -7.55 -1.40
CA ALA A 169 -6.65 -8.94 -1.45
C ALA A 169 -5.95 -9.30 -2.76
N ASP A 170 -6.49 -8.86 -3.90
CA ASP A 170 -5.91 -9.11 -5.23
C ASP A 170 -4.57 -8.37 -5.40
N LEU A 171 -4.49 -7.09 -5.01
CA LEU A 171 -3.25 -6.31 -5.04
C LEU A 171 -2.18 -6.95 -4.15
N LEU A 172 -2.56 -7.46 -2.96
CA LEU A 172 -1.64 -8.16 -2.08
C LEU A 172 -1.16 -9.47 -2.71
N ALA A 173 -2.07 -10.27 -3.27
CA ALA A 173 -1.74 -11.53 -3.94
C ALA A 173 -0.81 -11.32 -5.14
N ARG A 174 -1.02 -10.26 -5.92
CA ARG A 174 -0.12 -9.82 -7.00
C ARG A 174 1.24 -9.40 -6.46
N GLY A 175 1.27 -8.64 -5.37
CA GLY A 175 2.52 -8.22 -4.72
C GLY A 175 3.34 -9.42 -4.23
N VAL A 176 2.70 -10.38 -3.56
CA VAL A 176 3.29 -11.66 -3.13
C VAL A 176 3.84 -12.45 -4.33
N SER A 177 3.05 -12.58 -5.40
CA SER A 177 3.51 -13.25 -6.62
C SER A 177 4.69 -12.52 -7.28
N LYS A 178 4.69 -11.18 -7.28
CA LYS A 178 5.75 -10.35 -7.88
C LYS A 178 7.10 -10.50 -7.17
N MET A 179 7.10 -10.78 -5.86
CA MET A 179 8.32 -11.11 -5.12
C MET A 179 8.72 -12.60 -5.23
N GLY A 180 7.99 -13.41 -5.99
CA GLY A 180 8.28 -14.83 -6.23
C GLY A 180 7.70 -15.79 -5.20
N ALA A 181 7.04 -15.27 -4.16
CA ALA A 181 6.31 -16.08 -3.18
C ALA A 181 4.94 -16.50 -3.72
N ARG A 182 4.31 -17.48 -3.09
CA ARG A 182 2.98 -17.95 -3.50
C ARG A 182 1.90 -17.34 -2.63
N ALA A 183 0.93 -16.69 -3.26
CA ALA A 183 -0.30 -16.25 -2.59
C ALA A 183 -1.32 -17.39 -2.58
N VAL A 184 -1.93 -17.63 -1.43
CA VAL A 184 -3.08 -18.52 -1.24
C VAL A 184 -4.23 -17.67 -0.75
N TYR A 185 -5.33 -17.67 -1.49
CA TYR A 185 -6.47 -16.83 -1.17
C TYR A 185 -7.62 -17.68 -0.65
N THR A 186 -7.84 -17.66 0.67
CA THR A 186 -8.96 -18.38 1.33
C THR A 186 -10.07 -17.44 1.77
N GLY A 187 -9.78 -16.14 1.84
CA GLY A 187 -10.71 -15.14 2.32
C GLY A 187 -10.98 -15.24 3.83
N MET A 188 -12.00 -14.52 4.30
CA MET A 188 -12.28 -14.40 5.74
C MET A 188 -13.51 -15.16 6.25
N PHE A 189 -14.35 -15.67 5.36
CA PHE A 189 -15.69 -16.15 5.72
C PHE A 189 -15.83 -17.67 5.84
N ILE A 190 -14.79 -18.43 5.51
CA ILE A 190 -14.79 -19.89 5.68
C ILE A 190 -14.56 -20.29 7.15
N PRO A 191 -15.02 -21.47 7.59
CA PRO A 191 -14.78 -22.02 8.92
C PRO A 191 -13.29 -22.13 9.29
N SER A 192 -13.00 -22.13 10.59
CA SER A 192 -11.61 -22.19 11.08
C SER A 192 -10.91 -23.49 10.72
N GLU A 193 -11.64 -24.61 10.70
CA GLU A 193 -11.13 -25.91 10.27
C GLU A 193 -10.71 -25.89 8.80
N GLU A 194 -11.53 -25.32 7.91
CA GLU A 194 -11.20 -25.16 6.49
C GLU A 194 -9.99 -24.22 6.29
N GLN A 195 -9.82 -23.21 7.15
CA GLN A 195 -8.61 -22.38 7.13
C GLN A 195 -7.36 -23.19 7.50
N ILE A 196 -7.45 -24.09 8.49
CA ILE A 196 -6.36 -25.00 8.87
C ILE A 196 -6.07 -26.02 7.76
N GLU A 197 -7.11 -26.59 7.14
CA GLU A 197 -6.95 -27.49 5.99
C GLU A 197 -6.18 -26.82 4.86
N ALA A 198 -6.50 -25.56 4.54
CA ALA A 198 -5.75 -24.78 3.56
C ALA A 198 -4.29 -24.51 3.98
N ILE A 199 -4.02 -24.31 5.28
CA ILE A 199 -2.64 -24.21 5.80
C ILE A 199 -1.87 -25.50 5.51
N ILE A 200 -2.48 -26.66 5.79
CA ILE A 200 -1.86 -27.98 5.60
C ILE A 200 -1.67 -28.28 4.10
N GLU A 201 -2.71 -28.13 3.30
CA GLU A 201 -2.72 -28.43 1.87
C GLU A 201 -1.67 -27.60 1.13
N HIS A 202 -1.56 -26.32 1.47
CA HIS A 202 -0.67 -25.40 0.79
C HIS A 202 0.66 -25.19 1.52
N GLY A 203 0.86 -25.71 2.72
CA GLY A 203 2.07 -25.42 3.50
C GLY A 203 2.24 -23.92 3.76
N SER A 204 1.17 -23.25 4.19
CA SER A 204 1.18 -21.81 4.47
C SER A 204 2.23 -21.46 5.54
N THR A 205 3.11 -20.52 5.23
CA THR A 205 4.19 -20.08 6.12
C THR A 205 3.93 -18.69 6.73
N VAL A 206 3.03 -17.92 6.11
CA VAL A 206 2.58 -16.61 6.60
C VAL A 206 1.06 -16.55 6.55
N LEU A 207 0.43 -16.12 7.65
CA LEU A 207 -0.98 -15.72 7.66
C LEU A 207 -1.08 -14.20 7.62
N PHE A 208 -1.79 -13.65 6.64
CA PHE A 208 -2.03 -12.21 6.51
C PHE A 208 -3.52 -11.91 6.71
N GLY A 209 -3.87 -11.14 7.73
CA GLY A 209 -5.27 -10.75 7.93
C GLY A 209 -5.56 -10.07 9.26
N GLU A 210 -6.85 -9.90 9.56
CA GLU A 210 -7.28 -9.23 10.78
C GLU A 210 -6.91 -10.03 12.03
N THR A 211 -6.44 -9.31 13.06
CA THR A 211 -6.03 -9.90 14.34
C THR A 211 -7.12 -10.81 14.93
N ARG A 212 -8.39 -10.36 14.88
CA ARG A 212 -9.54 -11.11 15.45
C ARG A 212 -9.80 -12.42 14.72
N LEU A 213 -9.63 -12.45 13.40
CA LEU A 213 -9.85 -13.64 12.61
C LEU A 213 -8.76 -14.67 12.85
N ILE A 214 -7.49 -14.25 12.84
CA ILE A 214 -6.37 -15.16 13.14
C ILE A 214 -6.50 -15.70 14.57
N TYR A 215 -6.88 -14.84 15.53
CA TYR A 215 -7.17 -15.28 16.89
C TYR A 215 -8.30 -16.32 16.92
N ARG A 216 -9.43 -16.08 16.23
CA ARG A 216 -10.54 -17.02 16.15
C ARG A 216 -10.09 -18.38 15.62
N ILE A 217 -9.37 -18.41 14.50
CA ILE A 217 -8.84 -19.65 13.89
C ILE A 217 -7.97 -20.39 14.89
N SER A 218 -7.01 -19.70 15.51
CA SER A 218 -6.10 -20.30 16.48
C SER A 218 -6.83 -20.83 17.72
N LYS A 219 -7.86 -20.12 18.19
CA LYS A 219 -8.58 -20.45 19.43
C LYS A 219 -9.56 -21.60 19.25
N GLU A 220 -10.31 -21.60 18.15
CA GLU A 220 -11.29 -22.66 17.86
C GLU A 220 -10.59 -24.00 17.59
N THR A 221 -9.37 -23.97 17.04
CA THR A 221 -8.61 -25.16 16.63
C THR A 221 -7.49 -25.57 17.59
N GLU A 222 -7.31 -24.87 18.72
CA GLU A 222 -6.18 -25.04 19.66
C GLU A 222 -6.05 -26.45 20.25
N HIS A 223 -7.16 -27.19 20.30
CA HIS A 223 -7.22 -28.53 20.86
C HIS A 223 -6.78 -29.62 19.87
N LEU A 224 -6.63 -29.27 18.59
CA LEU A 224 -6.24 -30.18 17.50
C LEU A 224 -4.90 -29.78 16.87
N TYR A 225 -4.63 -28.47 16.77
CA TYR A 225 -3.54 -27.94 15.97
C TYR A 225 -2.80 -26.80 16.68
N GLU A 226 -1.49 -26.72 16.43
CA GLU A 226 -0.65 -25.59 16.78
C GLU A 226 -0.05 -25.02 15.48
N LEU A 227 -0.26 -23.74 15.21
CA LEU A 227 0.07 -23.13 13.91
C LEU A 227 1.56 -23.24 13.55
N ASP A 228 2.46 -23.13 14.54
CA ASP A 228 3.90 -23.26 14.35
C ASP A 228 4.29 -24.69 13.94
N LYS A 229 3.63 -25.71 14.52
CA LYS A 229 3.80 -27.12 14.14
C LYS A 229 3.28 -27.42 12.73
N LEU A 230 2.36 -26.60 12.22
CA LEU A 230 1.88 -26.66 10.83
C LEU A 230 2.80 -25.91 9.85
N GLY A 231 3.88 -25.30 10.33
CA GLY A 231 4.85 -24.59 9.48
C GLY A 231 4.58 -23.09 9.31
N VAL A 232 3.57 -22.54 9.99
CA VAL A 232 3.34 -21.09 10.02
C VAL A 232 4.44 -20.42 10.84
N LYS A 233 5.18 -19.51 10.22
CA LYS A 233 6.33 -18.80 10.82
C LYS A 233 5.99 -17.37 11.22
N VAL A 234 5.04 -16.75 10.51
CA VAL A 234 4.70 -15.33 10.71
C VAL A 234 3.18 -15.13 10.68
N LEU A 235 2.69 -14.36 11.65
CA LEU A 235 1.35 -13.78 11.63
C LEU A 235 1.49 -12.28 11.28
N PHE A 236 1.14 -11.91 10.05
CA PHE A 236 1.10 -10.51 9.61
C PHE A 236 -0.31 -9.99 9.86
N VAL A 237 -0.48 -9.30 10.99
CA VAL A 237 -1.79 -8.84 11.43
C VAL A 237 -2.11 -7.43 10.95
N THR A 238 -3.37 -7.21 10.57
CA THR A 238 -3.96 -5.88 10.39
C THR A 238 -4.90 -5.57 11.56
N THR A 239 -5.04 -4.28 11.87
CA THR A 239 -6.00 -3.77 12.85
C THR A 239 -7.09 -2.99 12.12
N SER A 240 -8.33 -3.43 12.25
CA SER A 240 -9.54 -2.68 11.91
C SER A 240 -10.22 -2.12 13.15
#